data_AF-A0A962Z929-F1
#
_entry.id   AF-A0A962Z929-F1
#
_cell.length_a   1.000
_cell.length_b   1.000
_cell.length_c   1.000
_cell.angle_alpha   90.00
_cell.angle_beta   90.00
_cell.angle_gamma   90.00
#
_symmetry.space_group_name_H-M   'P 1'
#
loop_
_entity.id
_entity.type
_entity.pdbx_description
1 polymer ?
#
loop_
_entity_poly.entity_id
_entity_poly.type
_entity_poly.pdbx_seq_one_letter_code
_entity_poly.pdbx_strand_id
1 'polypeptide(L)'
;VEGRKHIEGGIRPEGFVAANGPMIRSNYFDLGMLMDYWSPKRLNHHTEATTMLWAARECARIVLEEGLDNGIARHVRASKALRAGLEAMGLKLFGDATHRMTNVTGVWIPAEIADSDAVRSEMLLDFGIEIGTSFGPL
;
A
#
# COMPACT_ATOMS: atom_id res chain seq x y z
N VAL A 1 18.65 11.05 12.58
CA VAL A 1 19.29 9.81 12.09
C VAL A 1 20.80 9.84 12.27
N GLU A 2 21.46 10.99 12.08
CA GLU A 2 22.91 11.15 12.21
C GLU A 2 23.55 10.54 13.47
N GLY A 3 22.90 10.59 14.64
CA GLY A 3 23.42 9.99 15.89
C GLY A 3 23.54 8.46 15.89
N ARG A 4 22.97 7.77 14.89
CA ARG A 4 23.08 6.31 14.67
C ARG A 4 23.68 5.98 13.31
N LYS A 5 24.37 6.94 12.68
CA LYS A 5 24.88 6.79 11.32
C LYS A 5 26.07 5.85 11.27
N HIS A 6 25.90 4.79 10.50
CA HIS A 6 26.92 3.83 10.17
C HIS A 6 26.89 3.64 8.66
N ILE A 7 28.02 3.25 8.08
CA ILE A 7 28.08 2.81 6.69
C ILE A 7 28.70 1.43 6.68
N GLU A 8 28.02 0.50 6.00
CA GLU A 8 28.50 -0.86 5.76
C GLU A 8 29.94 -0.86 5.27
N GLY A 9 30.74 -1.80 5.78
CA GLY A 9 32.19 -1.84 5.51
C GLY A 9 32.52 -1.85 4.01
N GLY A 10 31.74 -2.55 3.18
CA GLY A 10 32.00 -2.68 1.74
C GLY A 10 31.83 -1.39 0.92
N ILE A 11 31.12 -0.39 1.46
CA ILE A 11 30.80 0.86 0.76
C ILE A 11 31.16 2.11 1.58
N ARG A 12 31.96 1.92 2.64
CA ARG A 12 32.40 2.99 3.52
C ARG A 12 33.41 3.90 2.82
N PRO A 13 33.14 5.21 2.70
CA PRO A 13 34.12 6.16 2.18
C PRO A 13 35.34 6.26 3.09
N GLU A 14 36.49 6.60 2.51
CA GLU A 14 37.70 6.89 3.27
C GLU A 14 37.47 8.06 4.24
N GLY A 15 38.00 7.95 5.46
CA GLY A 15 37.83 8.97 6.50
C GLY A 15 36.45 9.05 7.15
N PHE A 16 35.50 8.16 6.79
CA PHE A 16 34.21 8.10 7.46
C PHE A 16 34.35 7.68 8.93
N VAL A 17 33.82 8.52 9.84
CA VAL A 17 33.73 8.22 11.27
C VAL A 17 32.28 7.87 11.60
N ALA A 18 32.06 6.66 12.12
CA ALA A 18 30.73 6.23 12.56
C ALA A 18 30.27 7.03 13.78
N ALA A 19 28.96 7.20 13.92
CA ALA A 19 28.38 7.79 15.11
C ALA A 19 28.54 6.86 16.32
N ASN A 20 28.59 7.44 17.53
CA ASN A 20 28.77 6.68 18.77
C ASN A 20 27.48 6.00 19.28
N GLY A 21 26.34 6.22 18.61
CA GLY A 21 25.07 5.60 18.96
C GLY A 21 24.96 4.15 18.46
N PRO A 22 23.90 3.42 18.86
CA PRO A 22 23.70 2.05 18.40
C PRO A 22 23.45 1.99 16.89
N MET A 23 24.07 1.03 16.22
CA MET A 23 23.87 0.73 14.81
C MET A 23 22.44 0.24 14.54
N ILE A 24 21.87 0.65 13.40
CA ILE A 24 20.62 0.09 12.91
C ILE A 24 20.88 -1.38 12.49
N ARG A 25 20.11 -2.31 13.07
CA ARG A 25 20.38 -3.76 12.95
C ARG A 25 19.87 -4.40 11.65
N SER A 26 19.54 -3.58 10.65
CA SER A 26 19.21 -4.04 9.31
C SER A 26 19.99 -3.18 8.34
N ASN A 27 20.87 -3.78 7.55
CA ASN A 27 21.61 -3.08 6.51
C ASN A 27 20.64 -2.50 5.47
N TYR A 28 19.80 -3.38 4.90
CA TYR A 28 18.85 -3.01 3.85
C TYR A 28 17.82 -1.96 4.29
N PHE A 29 17.38 -2.01 5.56
CA PHE A 29 16.45 -1.04 6.14
C PHE A 29 17.13 0.06 6.97
N ASP A 30 18.45 0.27 6.81
CA ASP A 30 19.11 1.44 7.38
C ASP A 30 18.69 2.69 6.58
N LEU A 31 17.71 3.41 7.14
CA LEU A 31 17.21 4.65 6.54
C LEU A 31 18.29 5.73 6.41
N GLY A 32 19.34 5.70 7.23
CA GLY A 32 20.48 6.62 7.10
C GLY A 32 21.28 6.36 5.83
N MET A 33 21.56 5.10 5.53
CA MET A 33 22.22 4.70 4.28
C MET A 33 21.33 4.94 3.06
N LEU A 34 20.02 4.67 3.17
CA LEU A 34 19.04 4.99 2.12
C LEU A 34 18.95 6.48 1.84
N MET A 35 18.93 7.33 2.88
CA MET A 35 18.94 8.79 2.68
C MET A 35 20.22 9.25 1.99
N ASP A 36 21.38 8.72 2.35
CA ASP A 36 22.64 9.06 1.66
C ASP A 36 22.64 8.57 0.19
N TYR A 37 22.02 7.41 -0.12
CA TYR A 37 21.79 6.91 -1.49
C TYR A 37 20.92 7.87 -2.33
N TRP A 38 19.79 8.31 -1.77
CA TRP A 38 18.83 9.22 -2.44
C TRP A 38 19.29 10.68 -2.47
N SER A 39 20.37 11.03 -1.77
CA SER A 39 20.97 12.37 -1.75
C SER A 39 21.98 12.60 -2.89
N PRO A 40 22.50 13.83 -3.06
CA PRO A 40 23.62 14.09 -3.96
C PRO A 40 24.88 13.26 -3.69
N LYS A 41 25.04 12.66 -2.50
CA LYS A 41 26.19 11.79 -2.19
C LYS A 41 26.21 10.51 -3.02
N ARG A 42 25.04 10.01 -3.43
CA ARG A 42 24.89 8.78 -4.22
C ARG A 42 25.65 7.58 -3.63
N LEU A 43 25.59 7.42 -2.30
CA LEU A 43 26.21 6.27 -1.62
C LEU A 43 25.67 4.98 -2.26
N ASN A 44 26.54 4.08 -2.71
CA ASN A 44 26.15 2.87 -3.45
C ASN A 44 25.55 1.78 -2.53
N HIS A 45 24.41 2.06 -1.89
CA HIS A 45 23.79 1.17 -0.90
C HIS A 45 23.22 -0.12 -1.51
N HIS A 46 22.50 -0.01 -2.63
CA HIS A 46 21.93 -1.15 -3.35
C HIS A 46 21.66 -0.76 -4.81
N THR A 47 21.47 -1.75 -5.65
CA THR A 47 20.91 -1.54 -6.99
C THR A 47 19.43 -1.27 -6.86
N GLU A 48 19.02 -0.03 -7.08
CA GLU A 48 17.61 0.36 -7.07
C GLU A 48 16.79 -0.44 -8.10
N ALA A 49 15.53 -0.71 -7.77
CA ALA A 49 14.66 -1.49 -8.62
C ALA A 49 14.18 -0.64 -9.80
N THR A 50 14.99 -0.51 -10.85
CA THR A 50 14.79 0.39 -11.99
C THR A 50 13.36 0.39 -12.54
N THR A 51 12.80 -0.79 -12.84
CA THR A 51 11.44 -0.91 -13.38
C THR A 51 10.37 -0.49 -12.37
N MET A 52 10.55 -0.82 -11.08
CA MET A 52 9.62 -0.42 -10.03
C MET A 52 9.67 1.08 -9.74
N LEU A 53 10.84 1.70 -9.89
CA LEU A 53 10.99 3.15 -9.80
C LEU A 53 10.25 3.85 -10.95
N TRP A 54 10.30 3.32 -12.17
CA TRP A 54 9.51 3.84 -13.29
C TRP A 54 8.01 3.70 -13.03
N ALA A 55 7.55 2.55 -12.53
CA ALA A 55 6.15 2.36 -12.19
C ALA A 55 5.69 3.35 -11.10
N ALA A 56 6.47 3.51 -10.02
CA ALA A 56 6.17 4.46 -8.96
C ALA A 56 6.11 5.91 -9.47
N ARG A 57 7.05 6.29 -10.35
CA ARG A 57 7.06 7.60 -11.01
C ARG A 57 5.78 7.84 -11.82
N GLU A 58 5.36 6.87 -12.62
CA GLU A 58 4.16 7.00 -13.45
C GLU A 58 2.89 7.02 -12.61
N CYS A 59 2.79 6.22 -11.55
CA CYS A 59 1.68 6.28 -10.61
C CYS A 59 1.53 7.68 -10.01
N ALA A 60 2.63 8.27 -9.52
CA ALA A 60 2.61 9.62 -8.97
C ALA A 60 2.25 10.67 -10.04
N ARG A 61 2.81 10.57 -11.25
CA ARG A 61 2.53 11.49 -12.36
C ARG A 61 1.04 11.48 -12.71
N ILE A 62 0.45 10.30 -12.91
CA ILE A 62 -0.98 10.15 -13.28
C ILE A 62 -1.89 10.72 -12.18
N VAL A 63 -1.61 10.42 -10.90
CA VAL A 63 -2.39 10.95 -9.78
C VAL A 63 -2.31 12.48 -9.70
N LEU A 64 -1.13 13.06 -9.93
CA LEU A 64 -0.95 14.52 -9.89
C LEU A 64 -1.52 15.23 -11.13
N GLU A 65 -1.56 14.55 -12.29
CA GLU A 65 -2.23 15.06 -13.49
C GLU A 65 -3.75 15.12 -13.35
N GLU A 66 -4.36 14.11 -12.71
CA GLU A 66 -5.78 14.16 -12.33
C GLU A 66 -6.02 15.23 -11.24
N GLY A 67 -5.08 15.36 -10.31
CA GLY A 67 -5.20 16.17 -9.10
C GLY A 67 -5.73 15.35 -7.92
N LEU A 68 -5.10 15.50 -6.76
CA LEU A 68 -5.39 14.66 -5.59
C LEU A 68 -6.85 14.75 -5.13
N ASP A 69 -7.41 15.95 -5.08
CA ASP A 69 -8.82 16.18 -4.68
C ASP A 69 -9.80 15.54 -5.67
N ASN A 70 -9.49 15.60 -6.97
CA ASN A 70 -10.30 14.96 -8.01
C ASN A 70 -10.26 13.44 -7.88
N GLY A 71 -9.08 12.87 -7.64
CA GLY A 71 -8.92 11.43 -7.38
C GLY A 71 -9.73 10.99 -6.16
N ILE A 72 -9.62 11.71 -5.04
CA ILE A 72 -10.39 11.42 -3.81
C ILE A 72 -11.90 11.53 -4.09
N ALA A 73 -12.35 12.58 -4.78
CA ALA A 73 -13.76 12.76 -5.13
C ALA A 73 -14.28 11.63 -6.04
N ARG A 74 -13.46 11.13 -6.97
CA ARG A 74 -13.78 9.97 -7.80
C ARG A 74 -13.93 8.70 -6.97
N HIS A 75 -13.04 8.43 -6.02
CA HIS A 75 -13.17 7.32 -5.08
C HIS A 75 -14.46 7.42 -4.24
N VAL A 76 -14.79 8.61 -3.72
CA VAL A 76 -16.04 8.84 -2.97
C VAL A 76 -17.27 8.53 -3.84
N ARG A 77 -17.28 9.01 -5.09
CA ARG A 77 -18.40 8.78 -6.02
C ARG A 77 -18.61 7.30 -6.32
N ALA A 78 -17.53 6.59 -6.66
CA ALA A 78 -17.58 5.16 -6.93
C ALA A 78 -18.04 4.36 -5.69
N SER A 79 -17.54 4.72 -4.51
CA SER A 79 -17.95 4.11 -3.23
C SER A 79 -19.44 4.24 -2.99
N LYS A 80 -19.99 5.44 -3.16
CA LYS A 80 -21.42 5.71 -2.97
C LYS A 80 -22.28 4.90 -3.95
N ALA A 81 -21.88 4.84 -5.22
CA ALA A 81 -22.59 4.07 -6.23
C ALA A 81 -22.58 2.56 -5.91
N LEU A 82 -21.42 1.99 -5.56
CA LEU A 82 -21.30 0.59 -5.19
C LEU A 82 -22.18 0.25 -3.98
N ARG A 83 -22.12 1.08 -2.92
CA ARG A 83 -22.89 0.87 -1.68
C ARG A 83 -24.39 0.94 -1.92
N ALA A 84 -24.85 1.95 -2.67
CA ALA A 84 -26.26 2.06 -3.03
C ALA A 84 -26.74 0.83 -3.81
N GLY A 85 -25.92 0.30 -4.73
CA GLY A 85 -26.22 -0.94 -5.44
C GLY A 85 -26.30 -2.17 -4.52
N LEU A 86 -25.33 -2.34 -3.63
CA LEU A 86 -25.31 -3.44 -2.65
C LEU A 86 -26.51 -3.40 -1.71
N GLU A 87 -26.84 -2.22 -1.18
CA GLU A 87 -28.01 -2.03 -0.30
C GLU A 87 -29.32 -2.27 -1.06
N ALA A 88 -29.43 -1.83 -2.32
CA ALA A 88 -30.59 -2.10 -3.16
C ALA A 88 -30.75 -3.60 -3.51
N MET A 89 -29.65 -4.36 -3.54
CA MET A 89 -29.69 -5.83 -3.63
C MET A 89 -30.07 -6.52 -2.31
N GLY A 90 -30.30 -5.77 -1.24
CA GLY A 90 -30.64 -6.31 0.08
C GLY A 90 -29.44 -6.77 0.90
N LEU A 91 -28.21 -6.46 0.47
CA LEU A 91 -26.99 -6.84 1.19
C LEU A 91 -26.70 -5.85 2.33
N LYS A 92 -26.25 -6.37 3.47
CA LYS A 92 -25.90 -5.55 4.64
C LYS A 92 -24.42 -5.17 4.61
N LEU A 93 -24.12 -3.89 4.78
CA LEU A 93 -22.73 -3.39 4.83
C LEU A 93 -22.12 -3.48 6.24
N PHE A 94 -20.83 -3.78 6.32
CA PHE A 94 -20.07 -3.89 7.57
C PHE A 94 -19.53 -2.52 8.05
N GLY A 95 -19.37 -2.39 9.37
CA GLY A 95 -18.75 -1.23 10.03
C GLY A 95 -19.63 0.03 10.09
N ASP A 96 -19.15 1.03 10.82
CA ASP A 96 -19.81 2.32 11.00
C ASP A 96 -19.74 3.18 9.74
N ALA A 97 -20.90 3.58 9.23
CA ALA A 97 -21.07 4.34 7.99
C ALA A 97 -20.30 5.68 7.99
N THR A 98 -20.08 6.32 9.14
CA THR A 98 -19.36 7.61 9.20
C THR A 98 -17.84 7.46 9.08
N HIS A 99 -17.31 6.26 9.27
CA HIS A 99 -15.87 5.98 9.32
C HIS A 99 -15.40 4.99 8.23
N ARG A 100 -16.25 4.62 7.28
CA ARG A 100 -15.86 3.69 6.19
C ARG A 100 -14.88 4.36 5.22
N MET A 101 -13.78 3.66 4.92
CA MET A 101 -12.88 4.03 3.82
C MET A 101 -13.64 4.11 2.50
N THR A 102 -13.27 4.99 1.58
CA THR A 102 -13.97 5.18 0.29
C THR A 102 -13.63 4.09 -0.72
N ASN A 103 -12.45 3.50 -0.63
CA ASN A 103 -11.91 2.52 -1.56
C ASN A 103 -12.17 1.05 -1.18
N VAL A 104 -12.86 0.77 -0.06
CA VAL A 104 -13.21 -0.59 0.38
C VAL A 104 -14.63 -0.58 0.92
N THR A 105 -15.39 -1.64 0.63
CA THR A 105 -16.74 -1.85 1.19
C THR A 105 -16.82 -3.27 1.72
N GLY A 106 -16.93 -3.41 3.04
CA GLY A 106 -17.21 -4.69 3.68
C GLY A 106 -18.70 -5.03 3.55
N VAL A 107 -19.01 -6.28 3.23
CA VAL A 107 -20.37 -6.79 3.07
C VAL A 107 -20.52 -8.02 3.95
N TRP A 108 -21.61 -8.08 4.72
CA TRP A 108 -21.98 -9.29 5.44
C TRP A 108 -22.39 -10.36 4.45
N ILE A 109 -21.80 -11.55 4.57
CA ILE A 109 -22.25 -12.72 3.83
C ILE A 109 -23.64 -13.09 4.38
N PRO A 110 -24.69 -13.17 3.52
CA PRO A 110 -26.01 -13.60 3.96
C PRO A 110 -25.96 -14.99 4.60
N ALA A 111 -26.73 -15.23 5.65
CA ALA A 111 -26.69 -16.48 6.41
C ALA A 111 -27.14 -17.70 5.57
N GLU A 112 -27.89 -17.45 4.51
CA GLU A 112 -28.35 -18.43 3.53
C GLU A 112 -27.20 -18.96 2.65
N ILE A 113 -26.08 -18.23 2.56
CA ILE A 113 -24.89 -18.65 1.83
C ILE A 113 -24.04 -19.54 2.74
N ALA A 114 -24.15 -20.85 2.55
CA ALA A 114 -23.39 -21.85 3.31
C ALA A 114 -21.90 -21.85 2.97
N ASP A 115 -21.54 -21.50 1.73
CA ASP A 115 -20.16 -21.48 1.24
C ASP A 115 -19.85 -20.16 0.54
N SER A 116 -19.19 -19.25 1.26
CA SER A 116 -18.75 -17.96 0.70
C SER A 116 -17.54 -18.09 -0.22
N ASP A 117 -16.75 -19.16 -0.08
CA ASP A 117 -15.58 -19.41 -0.93
C ASP A 117 -16.02 -19.84 -2.33
N ALA A 118 -17.13 -20.57 -2.44
CA ALA A 118 -17.77 -20.87 -3.72
C ALA A 118 -18.16 -19.58 -4.47
N VAL A 119 -18.85 -18.63 -3.80
CA VAL A 119 -19.24 -17.34 -4.41
C VAL A 119 -18.03 -16.56 -4.90
N ARG A 120 -16.95 -16.48 -4.11
CA ARG A 120 -15.70 -15.81 -4.53
C ARG A 120 -15.07 -16.53 -5.74
N SER A 121 -15.11 -17.87 -5.74
CA SER A 121 -14.55 -18.67 -6.82
C SER A 121 -15.33 -18.48 -8.12
N GLU A 122 -16.67 -18.47 -8.08
CA GLU A 122 -17.51 -18.17 -9.25
C GLU A 122 -17.25 -16.76 -9.78
N MET A 123 -17.21 -15.76 -8.91
CA MET A 123 -16.88 -14.37 -9.28
C MET A 123 -15.52 -14.29 -10.01
N LEU A 124 -14.51 -15.02 -9.53
CA LEU A 124 -13.19 -15.02 -10.13
C LEU A 124 -13.13 -15.83 -11.45
N LEU A 125 -13.64 -17.06 -11.45
CA LEU A 125 -13.45 -18.02 -12.53
C LEU A 125 -14.41 -17.79 -13.70
N ASP A 126 -15.64 -17.38 -13.42
CA ASP A 126 -16.67 -17.20 -14.45
C ASP A 126 -16.76 -15.75 -14.93
N PHE A 127 -16.44 -14.78 -14.06
CA PHE A 127 -16.56 -13.35 -14.38
C PHE A 127 -15.24 -12.57 -14.38
N GLY A 128 -14.13 -13.16 -13.92
CA GLY A 128 -12.84 -12.45 -13.83
C GLY A 128 -12.82 -11.34 -12.78
N ILE A 129 -13.70 -11.41 -11.77
CA ILE A 129 -13.83 -10.41 -10.71
C ILE A 129 -13.34 -11.01 -9.40
N GLU A 130 -12.18 -10.55 -8.93
CA GLU A 130 -11.65 -10.94 -7.63
C GLU A 130 -12.27 -10.09 -6.50
N ILE A 131 -12.83 -10.75 -5.49
CA ILE A 131 -13.30 -10.12 -4.26
C ILE A 131 -12.55 -10.71 -3.05
N GLY A 132 -12.18 -9.86 -2.10
CA GLY A 132 -11.41 -10.26 -0.92
C GLY A 132 -12.26 -11.04 0.10
N THR A 133 -11.62 -11.99 0.78
CA THR A 133 -12.18 -12.60 2.01
C THR A 133 -11.78 -11.81 3.25
N SER A 134 -12.42 -12.11 4.38
CA SER A 134 -11.99 -11.63 5.70
C SER A 134 -11.17 -12.70 6.41
N PHE A 135 -10.19 -12.28 7.21
CA PHE A 135 -9.40 -13.18 8.06
C PHE A 135 -9.57 -12.78 9.52
N GLY A 136 -9.53 -13.76 10.42
CA GLY A 136 -9.76 -13.54 11.85
C GLY A 136 -11.24 -13.34 12.20
N PRO A 137 -11.57 -13.21 13.49
CA PRO A 137 -12.92 -12.89 13.93
C PRO A 137 -13.28 -11.44 13.57
N LEU A 138 -14.53 -11.22 13.15
CA LEU A 138 -15.13 -9.89 12.94
C LEU A 138 -15.77 -9.36 14.22
#